data_AF-A0A7V3VYR2-F1
#
_entry.id   AF-A0A7V3VYR2-F1
#
_cell.length_a   1.000
_cell.length_b   1.000
_cell.length_c   1.000
_cell.angle_alpha   90.00
_cell.angle_beta   90.00
_cell.angle_gamma   90.00
#
_symmetry.space_group_name_H-M   'P 1'
#
loop_
_entity.id
_entity.type
_entity.pdbx_description
1 polymer ?
#
loop_
_entity_poly.entity_id
_entity_poly.type
_entity_poly.pdbx_seq_one_letter_code
_entity_poly.pdbx_strand_id
1 'polypeptide(L)'
;MFDAFHSPGWFQAARLFLTFGVTAALGIHAYNAHVLESVDAASPRKWMYWLYAMAFLAAAVANFAQFVILLIFTSYGRVGLHLGYFTMLLVLSYLVLLAGVRRKT
;
A
#
# COMPACT_ATOMS: atom_id res chain seq x y z
N MET A 1 24.82 -4.98 -9.08
CA MET A 1 24.06 -3.73 -9.25
C MET A 1 22.78 -4.12 -9.97
N PHE A 2 21.65 -4.25 -9.26
CA PHE A 2 20.37 -4.62 -9.87
C PHE A 2 19.80 -3.37 -10.53
N ASP A 3 20.14 -3.14 -11.79
CA ASP A 3 19.58 -2.03 -12.55
C ASP A 3 18.08 -2.29 -12.75
N ALA A 4 17.26 -1.54 -12.02
CA ALA A 4 15.81 -1.51 -12.16
C ALA A 4 15.35 -1.19 -13.60
N PHE A 5 16.26 -0.68 -14.43
CA PHE A 5 16.07 -0.37 -15.85
C PHE A 5 16.03 -1.61 -16.78
N HIS A 6 16.53 -2.77 -16.35
CA HIS A 6 16.63 -3.99 -17.18
C HIS A 6 15.81 -5.17 -16.64
N SER A 7 14.91 -4.95 -15.68
CA SER A 7 14.04 -6.05 -15.24
C SER A 7 13.01 -6.37 -16.33
N PRO A 8 12.80 -7.66 -16.69
CA PRO A 8 11.84 -8.05 -17.71
C PRO A 8 10.45 -7.47 -17.43
N GLY A 9 9.72 -7.04 -18.46
CA GLY A 9 8.38 -6.44 -18.30
C GLY A 9 7.41 -7.31 -17.49
N TRP A 10 7.52 -8.64 -17.59
CA TRP A 10 6.72 -9.58 -16.80
C TRP A 10 7.04 -9.53 -15.29
N PHE A 11 8.30 -9.30 -14.91
CA PHE A 11 8.71 -9.17 -13.51
C PHE A 11 8.17 -7.87 -12.90
N GLN A 12 8.16 -6.79 -13.68
CA GLN A 12 7.60 -5.51 -13.25
C GLN A 12 6.07 -5.59 -13.10
N ALA A 13 5.40 -6.29 -14.02
CA ALA A 13 3.97 -6.56 -13.95
C ALA A 13 3.62 -7.39 -12.70
N ALA A 14 4.37 -8.48 -12.45
CA ALA A 14 4.20 -9.30 -11.25
C ALA A 14 4.43 -8.49 -9.96
N ARG A 15 5.47 -7.65 -9.93
CA ARG A 15 5.76 -6.76 -8.80
C ARG A 15 4.60 -5.80 -8.53
N LEU A 16 4.09 -5.13 -9.56
CA LEU A 16 2.97 -4.19 -9.42
C LEU A 16 1.69 -4.89 -8.97
N PHE A 17 1.40 -6.06 -9.53
CA PHE A 17 0.25 -6.87 -9.13
C PHE A 17 0.33 -7.29 -7.66
N LEU A 18 1.51 -7.72 -7.22
CA LEU A 18 1.75 -8.08 -5.82
C LEU A 18 1.65 -6.86 -4.90
N THR A 19 2.25 -5.73 -5.27
CA THR A 19 2.14 -4.47 -4.51
C THR A 19 0.68 -4.02 -4.40
N PHE A 20 -0.08 -4.08 -5.49
CA PHE A 20 -1.51 -3.78 -5.50
C PHE A 20 -2.26 -4.68 -4.52
N GLY A 21 -2.06 -6.00 -4.60
CA GLY A 21 -2.72 -6.97 -3.72
C GLY A 21 -2.42 -6.74 -2.24
N VAL A 22 -1.15 -6.53 -1.90
CA VAL A 22 -0.72 -6.24 -0.51
C VAL A 22 -1.32 -4.93 -0.01
N THR A 23 -1.28 -3.88 -0.83
CA THR A 23 -1.80 -2.56 -0.46
C THR A 23 -3.31 -2.60 -0.26
N ALA A 24 -4.04 -3.31 -1.12
CA ALA A 24 -5.48 -3.51 -0.99
C ALA A 24 -5.84 -4.32 0.25
N ALA A 25 -5.14 -5.44 0.51
CA ALA A 25 -5.36 -6.26 1.70
C ALA A 25 -5.12 -5.47 3.00
N LEU A 26 -4.07 -4.66 3.06
CA LEU A 26 -3.78 -3.79 4.21
C LEU A 26 -4.79 -2.67 4.36
N GLY A 27 -5.28 -2.08 3.26
CA GLY A 27 -6.38 -1.12 3.29
C GLY A 27 -7.66 -1.71 3.84
N ILE A 28 -8.04 -2.92 3.40
CA ILE A 28 -9.20 -3.66 3.93
C ILE A 28 -9.01 -3.96 5.42
N HIS A 29 -7.81 -4.40 5.82
CA HIS A 29 -7.52 -4.67 7.22
C HIS A 29 -7.61 -3.40 8.09
N ALA A 30 -7.07 -2.26 7.62
CA ALA A 30 -7.18 -0.98 8.30
C ALA A 30 -8.63 -0.50 8.42
N TYR A 31 -9.43 -0.68 7.37
CA TYR A 31 -10.86 -0.37 7.40
C TYR A 31 -11.62 -1.26 8.40
N ASN A 32 -11.34 -2.56 8.41
CA ASN A 32 -11.95 -3.48 9.36
C ASN A 32 -11.55 -3.15 10.80
N ALA A 33 -10.28 -2.80 11.04
CA ALA A 33 -9.81 -2.33 12.35
C ALA A 33 -10.54 -1.05 12.79
N HIS A 34 -10.75 -0.09 11.88
CA HIS A 34 -11.56 1.10 12.14
C HIS A 34 -13.01 0.78 12.52
N VAL A 35 -13.63 -0.20 11.85
CA VAL A 35 -15.00 -0.65 12.15
C VAL A 35 -15.05 -1.39 13.48
N LEU A 36 -14.09 -2.24 13.80
CA LEU A 36 -14.04 -2.97 15.08
C LEU A 36 -13.81 -2.02 16.27
N GLU A 37 -12.99 -0.99 16.10
CA GLU A 37 -12.76 0.03 17.13
C GLU A 37 -13.93 1.03 17.26
N SER A 38 -14.95 0.95 16.39
CA SER A 38 -16.13 1.82 16.43
C SER A 38 -17.02 1.64 17.67
N VAL A 39 -16.81 0.56 18.44
CA VAL A 39 -17.49 0.31 19.70
C VAL A 39 -17.00 1.24 20.81
N ASP A 40 -15.73 1.70 20.76
CA ASP A 40 -15.15 2.68 21.69
C ASP A 40 -14.92 4.04 20.99
N ALA A 41 -15.97 4.85 20.95
CA ALA A 41 -16.06 6.08 20.14
C ALA A 41 -15.00 7.17 20.42
N ALA A 42 -14.22 7.08 21.50
CA ALA A 42 -13.28 8.11 21.95
C ALA A 42 -11.80 7.83 21.63
N SER A 43 -11.46 6.72 20.96
CA SER A 43 -10.06 6.37 20.71
C SER A 43 -9.47 7.20 19.55
N PRO A 44 -8.34 7.92 19.74
CA PRO A 44 -7.62 8.60 18.65
C PRO A 44 -7.16 7.65 17.54
N ARG A 45 -7.09 6.35 17.84
CA ARG A 45 -6.63 5.29 16.95
C ARG A 45 -7.62 5.00 15.83
N LYS A 46 -8.92 5.15 16.10
CA LYS A 46 -9.98 5.03 15.09
C LYS A 46 -9.74 5.95 13.89
N TRP A 47 -9.37 7.22 14.16
CA TRP A 47 -9.06 8.19 13.11
C TRP A 47 -7.78 7.82 12.36
N MET A 48 -6.77 7.30 13.07
CA MET A 48 -5.54 6.82 12.44
C MET A 48 -5.81 5.65 11.48
N TYR A 49 -6.58 4.64 11.91
CA TYR A 49 -6.93 3.50 11.04
C TYR A 49 -7.70 3.92 9.79
N TRP A 50 -8.61 4.90 9.92
CA TRP A 50 -9.32 5.46 8.77
C TRP A 50 -8.40 6.19 7.78
N LEU A 51 -7.49 7.02 8.30
CA LEU A 51 -6.45 7.69 7.50
C LEU A 51 -5.57 6.68 6.76
N TYR A 52 -5.14 5.62 7.44
CA TYR A 52 -4.38 4.53 6.80
C TYR A 52 -5.20 3.80 5.74
N ALA A 53 -6.48 3.50 5.99
CA ALA A 53 -7.35 2.87 5.01
C ALA A 53 -7.50 3.70 3.72
N MET A 54 -7.70 5.02 3.85
CA MET A 54 -7.78 5.93 2.71
C MET A 54 -6.44 6.07 1.97
N ALA A 55 -5.32 6.12 2.71
CA ALA A 55 -4.00 6.16 2.11
C ALA A 55 -3.66 4.86 1.36
N PHE A 56 -4.01 3.70 1.91
CA PHE A 56 -3.87 2.41 1.23
C PHE A 56 -4.76 2.30 0.00
N LEU A 57 -5.99 2.83 0.05
CA LEU A 57 -6.87 2.88 -1.10
C LEU A 57 -6.29 3.74 -2.23
N ALA A 58 -5.84 4.96 -1.92
CA ALA A 58 -5.21 5.85 -2.90
C ALA A 58 -3.94 5.22 -3.50
N ALA A 59 -3.13 4.58 -2.66
CA ALA A 59 -1.94 3.86 -3.09
C ALA A 59 -2.28 2.65 -3.97
N ALA A 60 -3.35 1.91 -3.68
CA ALA A 60 -3.79 0.79 -4.51
C ALA A 60 -4.25 1.28 -5.88
N VAL A 61 -5.03 2.36 -5.95
CA VAL A 61 -5.45 2.98 -7.22
C VAL A 61 -4.25 3.46 -8.03
N ALA A 62 -3.26 4.08 -7.39
CA ALA A 62 -2.07 4.56 -8.07
C ALA A 62 -1.18 3.41 -8.61
N ASN A 63 -1.03 2.32 -7.84
CA ASN A 63 -0.35 1.10 -8.32
C ASN A 63 -1.11 0.43 -9.47
N PHE A 64 -2.44 0.42 -9.42
CA PHE A 64 -3.27 -0.11 -10.50
C PHE A 64 -3.15 0.73 -11.78
N ALA A 65 -3.17 2.06 -11.66
CA ALA A 65 -2.94 2.96 -12.78
C ALA A 65 -1.55 2.75 -13.41
N GLN A 66 -0.50 2.58 -12.60
CA GLN A 66 0.84 2.23 -13.10
C GLN A 66 0.85 0.87 -13.82
N PHE A 67 0.13 -0.13 -13.31
CA PHE A 67 -0.02 -1.43 -13.95
C PHE A 67 -0.70 -1.34 -15.31
N VAL A 68 -1.80 -0.58 -15.41
CA VAL A 68 -2.50 -0.34 -16.68
C VAL A 68 -1.60 0.38 -17.69
N ILE A 69 -0.85 1.40 -17.25
CA ILE A 69 0.11 2.11 -18.11
C ILE A 69 1.22 1.17 -18.60
N LEU A 70 1.73 0.28 -17.73
CA LEU A 70 2.72 -0.73 -18.13
C LEU A 70 2.17 -1.67 -19.20
N LEU A 71 0.93 -2.15 -19.04
CA LEU A 71 0.30 -3.04 -20.01
C LEU A 71 0.09 -2.36 -21.36
N ILE A 72 -0.29 -1.07 -21.38
CA ILE A 72 -0.58 -0.33 -22.61
C ILE A 72 0.71 0.06 -23.34
N PHE A 73 1.71 0.57 -22.62
CA PHE A 73 2.87 1.18 -23.25
C PHE A 73 4.11 0.28 -23.29
N THR A 74 4.13 -0.84 -22.55
CA THR A 74 5.30 -1.75 -22.43
C THR A 74 6.63 -1.05 -22.11
N SER A 75 6.56 0.20 -21.65
CA SER A 75 7.70 1.10 -21.49
C SER A 75 7.58 1.74 -20.11
N TYR A 76 8.32 1.16 -19.17
CA TYR A 76 8.36 1.58 -17.77
C TYR A 76 9.49 2.58 -17.48
N GLY A 77 10.20 3.04 -18.52
CA GLY A 77 11.48 3.74 -18.40
C GLY A 77 11.42 5.11 -17.71
N ARG A 78 10.23 5.66 -17.41
CA ARG A 78 10.10 6.99 -16.78
C ARG A 78 9.06 7.09 -15.66
N VAL A 79 8.16 6.11 -15.51
CA VAL A 79 7.03 6.21 -14.57
C VAL A 79 7.37 5.48 -13.25
N GLY A 80 8.19 6.13 -12.44
CA GLY A 80 8.01 6.14 -10.98
C GLY A 80 8.50 4.94 -10.18
N LEU A 81 9.82 4.89 -9.93
CA LEU A 81 10.38 4.21 -8.74
C LEU A 81 9.87 4.82 -7.42
N HIS A 82 9.51 6.11 -7.43
CA HIS A 82 9.09 6.85 -6.23
C HIS A 82 7.82 6.29 -5.58
N LEU A 83 6.82 5.89 -6.37
CA LEU A 83 5.54 5.43 -5.82
C LEU A 83 5.71 4.16 -4.97
N GLY A 84 6.59 3.25 -5.41
CA GLY A 84 6.95 2.02 -4.70
C GLY A 84 7.52 2.28 -3.30
N TYR A 85 8.43 3.25 -3.18
CA TYR A 85 9.00 3.66 -1.88
C TYR A 85 7.94 4.25 -0.95
N PHE A 86 7.04 5.09 -1.46
CA PHE A 86 5.93 5.64 -0.67
C PHE A 86 4.99 4.55 -0.16
N THR A 87 4.62 3.58 -0.99
CA THR A 87 3.83 2.42 -0.52
C THR A 87 4.57 1.62 0.54
N MET A 88 5.87 1.39 0.38
CA MET A 88 6.65 0.63 1.37
C MET A 88 6.72 1.35 2.72
N LEU A 89 6.93 2.66 2.71
CA LEU A 89 6.90 3.49 3.91
C LEU A 89 5.51 3.47 4.58
N LEU A 90 4.44 3.51 3.79
CA LEU A 90 3.06 3.41 4.28
C LEU A 90 2.78 2.06 4.94
N VAL A 91 3.25 0.96 4.35
CA VAL A 91 3.15 -0.39 4.93
C VAL A 91 3.93 -0.46 6.24
N LEU A 92 5.17 0.02 6.26
CA LEU A 92 6.02 -0.02 7.46
C LEU A 92 5.43 0.81 8.61
N SER A 93 4.95 2.02 8.34
CA SER A 93 4.34 2.87 9.37
C SER A 93 3.04 2.27 9.92
N TYR A 94 2.26 1.60 9.07
CA TYR A 94 1.08 0.85 9.50
C TYR A 94 1.44 -0.37 10.37
N LEU A 95 2.48 -1.13 10.02
CA LEU A 95 2.95 -2.25 10.84
C LEU A 95 3.45 -1.80 12.21
N VAL A 96 4.13 -0.65 12.29
CA VAL A 96 4.55 -0.05 13.56
C VAL A 96 3.34 0.33 14.41
N LEU A 97 2.29 0.90 13.81
CA LEU A 97 1.03 1.18 14.50
C LEU A 97 0.44 -0.12 15.08
N LEU A 98 0.38 -1.20 14.28
CA LEU A 98 -0.16 -2.49 14.70
C LEU A 98 0.67 -3.15 15.82
N ALA A 99 2.00 -3.10 15.72
CA ALA A 99 2.92 -3.66 16.72
C ALA A 99 2.87 -2.88 18.04
N GLY A 100 2.71 -1.55 17.98
CA GLY A 100 2.49 -0.71 19.14
C GLY A 100 1.20 -1.05 19.90
N VAL A 101 0.16 -1.53 19.20
CA VAL A 101 -1.09 -1.98 19.81
C VAL A 101 -0.90 -3.30 20.56
N ARG A 102 -0.22 -4.28 19.97
CA ARG A 102 0.03 -5.60 20.61
C ARG A 102 0.86 -5.53 21.90
N ARG A 103 1.69 -4.51 22.09
CA ARG A 103 2.47 -4.34 23.34
C ARG A 103 1.67 -3.76 24.50
N LYS A 104 0.49 -3.17 24.24
CA LYS A 104 -0.34 -2.51 25.26
C LYS A 104 -1.54 -3.35 25.72
N THR A 105 -1.86 -4.42 24.99
CA THR A 105 -2.72 -5.53 25.44
C THR A 105 -1.91 -6.55 26.20
#